data_AF-A0A8B9YQA4-F1
#
_entry.id   AF-A0A8B9YQA4-F1
#
_cell.length_a   1.000
_cell.length_b   1.000
_cell.length_c   1.000
_cell.angle_alpha   90.00
_cell.angle_beta   90.00
_cell.angle_gamma   90.00
#
_symmetry.space_group_name_H-M   'P 1'
#
loop_
_entity.id
_entity.type
_entity.pdbx_description
1 polymer ?
#
loop_
_entity_poly.entity_id
_entity_poly.type
_entity_poly.pdbx_seq_one_letter_code
_entity_poly.pdbx_strand_id
1 'polypeptide(L)'
;MPRTGLCSRWGGRVLPLLLAYICYLLLGATIFQLLEKQAESQSRDRFQFEKLRFLENYTCLDQQAVEQFVQVIMEAWVKGVNPKGNSTNPSNWDFGSSFFFAGTVVTTIGYGNLAPSTEAGQVFCVFYALVGIPLNVVFLNHLGTGLRAHLTMLERWEDQPRRSQLLQTLGLALFLALGTLLILILPPMIFSHVEGWSSARLLLCLHHPQHHRLRDYVTGERQPQITGWGPPGFGGGGDISGGKWVILEDQRAPGYSRETNTL
;
A
#
# COMPACT_ATOMS: atom_id res chain seq x y z
N MET A 1 5.61 -0.81 -57.79
CA MET A 1 5.68 -0.17 -56.45
C MET A 1 4.41 -0.50 -55.67
N PRO A 2 4.46 -1.13 -54.49
CA PRO A 2 3.33 -1.10 -53.57
C PRO A 2 3.73 -0.44 -52.24
N ARG A 3 3.18 0.74 -51.96
CA ARG A 3 3.28 1.44 -50.68
C ARG A 3 1.91 1.97 -50.25
N THR A 4 0.91 1.10 -50.10
CA THR A 4 -0.39 1.45 -49.49
C THR A 4 -1.04 0.17 -48.94
N GLY A 5 -0.62 -0.31 -47.76
CA GLY A 5 -1.23 -1.51 -47.18
C GLY A 5 -0.95 -1.77 -45.70
N LEU A 6 0.16 -1.29 -45.15
CA LEU A 6 0.50 -1.56 -43.74
C LEU A 6 -0.16 -0.60 -42.73
N CYS A 7 -0.46 0.65 -43.11
CA CYS A 7 -0.91 1.68 -42.16
C CYS A 7 -2.41 1.62 -41.81
N SER A 8 -3.27 1.09 -42.70
CA SER A 8 -4.72 1.03 -42.48
C SER A 8 -5.14 -0.10 -41.53
N ARG A 9 -4.39 -1.21 -41.51
CA ARG A 9 -4.76 -2.43 -40.78
C ARG A 9 -4.37 -2.40 -39.29
N TRP A 10 -3.40 -1.58 -38.92
CA TRP A 10 -3.03 -1.30 -37.52
C TRP A 10 -4.05 -0.38 -36.83
N GLY A 11 -4.51 0.68 -37.50
CA GLY A 11 -5.50 1.61 -36.94
C GLY A 11 -6.85 0.96 -36.60
N GLY A 12 -7.32 0.03 -37.43
CA GLY A 12 -8.65 -0.59 -37.26
C GLY A 12 -8.81 -1.50 -36.03
N ARG A 13 -7.71 -2.07 -35.49
CA ARG A 13 -7.75 -2.96 -34.31
C ARG A 13 -7.21 -2.31 -33.04
N VAL A 14 -6.26 -1.37 -33.18
CA VAL A 14 -5.68 -0.67 -32.02
C VAL A 14 -6.64 0.40 -31.49
N LEU A 15 -7.38 1.08 -32.38
CA LEU A 15 -8.33 2.12 -31.98
C LEU A 15 -9.42 1.62 -31.01
N PRO A 16 -10.14 0.51 -31.25
CA PRO A 16 -11.13 0.02 -30.29
C PRO A 16 -10.51 -0.45 -28.97
N LEU A 17 -9.28 -1.01 -28.98
CA LEU A 17 -8.57 -1.39 -27.76
C LEU A 17 -8.18 -0.18 -26.92
N LEU A 18 -7.69 0.89 -27.57
CA LEU A 18 -7.35 2.15 -26.92
C LEU A 18 -8.60 2.80 -26.32
N LEU A 19 -9.72 2.82 -27.06
CA LEU A 19 -11.00 3.32 -26.57
C LEU A 19 -11.49 2.51 -25.37
N ALA A 20 -11.44 1.17 -25.43
CA ALA A 20 -11.83 0.32 -24.31
C ALA A 20 -10.97 0.57 -23.06
N TYR A 21 -9.66 0.74 -23.23
CA TYR A 21 -8.74 1.05 -22.14
C TYR A 21 -9.03 2.42 -21.51
N ILE A 22 -9.25 3.46 -22.33
CA ILE A 22 -9.63 4.79 -21.84
C ILE A 22 -10.97 4.73 -21.09
N CYS A 23 -11.98 4.04 -21.62
CA CYS A 23 -13.26 3.86 -20.94
C CYS A 23 -13.10 3.15 -19.59
N TYR A 24 -12.25 2.13 -19.52
CA TYR A 24 -11.94 1.43 -18.27
C TYR A 24 -11.28 2.36 -17.24
N LEU A 25 -10.30 3.16 -17.66
CA LEU A 25 -9.65 4.16 -16.79
C LEU A 25 -10.64 5.23 -16.30
N LEU A 26 -11.52 5.72 -17.17
CA LEU A 26 -12.54 6.70 -16.79
C LEU A 26 -13.52 6.12 -15.77
N LEU A 27 -13.94 4.86 -15.96
CA LEU A 27 -14.80 4.16 -15.00
C LEU A 27 -14.09 3.97 -13.65
N GLY A 28 -12.82 3.58 -13.65
CA GLY A 28 -12.02 3.49 -12.42
C GLY A 28 -11.89 4.84 -11.72
N ALA A 29 -11.60 5.91 -12.47
CA ALA A 29 -11.44 7.26 -11.94
C ALA A 29 -12.72 7.79 -11.30
N THR A 30 -13.88 7.58 -11.92
CA THR A 30 -15.17 8.02 -11.34
C THR A 30 -15.51 7.24 -10.08
N ILE A 31 -15.28 5.92 -10.06
CA ILE A 31 -15.50 5.09 -8.87
C ILE A 31 -14.59 5.54 -7.73
N PHE A 32 -13.28 5.70 -7.96
CA PHE A 32 -12.36 6.18 -6.92
C PHE A 32 -12.73 7.58 -6.44
N GLN A 33 -13.11 8.48 -7.35
CA GLN A 33 -13.56 9.81 -6.95
C GLN A 33 -14.81 9.75 -6.08
N LEU A 34 -15.78 8.90 -6.39
CA LEU A 34 -17.00 8.77 -5.58
C LEU A 34 -16.72 8.16 -4.20
N LEU A 35 -15.83 7.18 -4.13
CA LEU A 35 -15.50 6.48 -2.88
C LEU A 35 -14.59 7.32 -1.97
N GLU A 36 -13.54 7.94 -2.52
CA GLU A 36 -12.48 8.55 -1.73
C GLU A 36 -12.72 10.04 -1.44
N LYS A 37 -13.46 10.77 -2.29
CA LYS A 37 -13.65 12.23 -2.12
C LYS A 37 -14.34 12.57 -0.80
N GLN A 38 -15.28 11.74 -0.34
CA GLN A 38 -15.96 11.97 0.93
C GLN A 38 -15.01 11.77 2.13
N ALA A 39 -14.21 10.70 2.09
CA ALA A 39 -13.22 10.42 3.13
C ALA A 39 -12.12 11.48 3.19
N GLU A 40 -11.64 11.95 2.03
CA GLU A 40 -10.68 13.05 1.93
C GLU A 40 -11.24 14.33 2.54
N SER A 41 -12.49 14.70 2.22
CA SER A 41 -13.12 15.89 2.78
C SER A 41 -13.22 15.82 4.29
N GLN A 42 -13.68 14.69 4.84
CA GLN A 42 -13.76 14.50 6.30
C GLN A 42 -12.39 14.59 6.98
N SER A 43 -11.35 14.01 6.37
CA SER A 43 -9.98 14.10 6.89
C SER A 43 -9.47 15.54 6.88
N ARG A 44 -9.72 16.29 5.80
CA ARG A 44 -9.36 17.71 5.69
C ARG A 44 -10.09 18.55 6.73
N ASP A 45 -11.40 18.37 6.87
CA ASP A 45 -12.21 19.15 7.82
C ASP A 45 -11.79 18.84 9.26
N ARG A 46 -11.47 17.57 9.56
CA ARG A 46 -10.90 17.17 10.85
C ARG A 46 -9.54 17.81 11.11
N PHE A 47 -8.65 17.86 10.13
CA PHE A 47 -7.35 18.52 10.26
C PHE A 47 -7.50 20.01 10.57
N GLN A 48 -8.41 20.70 9.86
CA GLN A 48 -8.69 22.12 10.11
C GLN A 48 -9.30 22.34 11.49
N PHE A 49 -10.23 21.48 11.91
CA PHE A 49 -10.84 21.55 13.23
C PHE A 49 -9.81 21.37 14.36
N GLU A 50 -8.94 20.37 14.26
CA GLU A 50 -7.88 20.18 15.27
C GLU A 50 -6.85 21.32 15.26
N LYS A 51 -6.53 21.89 14.10
CA LYS A 51 -5.68 23.08 13.99
C LYS A 51 -6.31 24.29 14.70
N LEU A 52 -7.60 24.54 14.49
CA LEU A 52 -8.32 25.63 15.16
C LEU A 52 -8.40 25.41 16.66
N ARG A 53 -8.73 24.19 17.10
CA ARG A 53 -8.72 23.80 18.53
C ARG A 53 -7.35 24.02 19.16
N PHE A 54 -6.27 23.70 18.44
CA PHE A 54 -4.91 23.93 18.92
C PHE A 54 -4.60 25.44 19.08
N LEU A 55 -4.99 26.26 18.10
CA LEU A 55 -4.82 27.72 18.18
C LEU A 55 -5.68 28.36 19.29
N GLU A 56 -6.89 27.84 19.52
CA GLU A 56 -7.77 28.29 20.62
C GLU A 56 -7.16 27.98 22.00
N ASN A 57 -6.56 26.80 22.15
CA ASN A 57 -5.92 26.39 23.40
C ASN A 57 -4.61 27.17 23.68
N TYR A 58 -3.96 27.70 22.64
CA TYR A 58 -2.73 28.47 22.73
C TYR A 58 -2.87 29.83 22.05
N THR A 59 -3.53 30.76 22.74
CA THR A 59 -3.81 32.12 22.24
C THR A 59 -2.57 32.98 21.97
N CYS A 60 -1.39 32.54 22.42
CA CYS A 60 -0.11 33.18 22.13
C CYS A 60 0.50 32.78 20.77
N LEU A 61 -0.07 31.79 20.09
CA LEU A 61 0.39 31.29 18.80
C LEU A 61 -0.50 31.83 17.68
N ASP A 62 0.13 32.51 16.71
CA ASP A 62 -0.55 32.98 15.51
C ASP A 62 -0.67 31.86 14.46
N GLN A 63 -1.70 31.93 13.62
CA GLN A 63 -1.94 30.94 12.57
C GLN A 63 -0.75 30.83 11.61
N GLN A 64 -0.12 31.95 11.25
CA GLN A 64 1.04 31.96 10.36
C GLN A 64 2.25 31.24 10.97
N ALA A 65 2.50 31.42 12.27
CA ALA A 65 3.59 30.76 12.96
C ALA A 65 3.41 29.23 12.98
N VAL A 66 2.18 28.76 13.20
CA VAL A 66 1.85 27.33 13.13
C VAL A 66 2.01 26.78 11.72
N GLU A 67 1.57 27.51 10.70
CA GLU A 67 1.75 27.09 9.30
C GLU A 67 3.22 27.01 8.89
N GLN A 68 4.04 27.99 9.29
CA GLN A 68 5.48 27.95 9.08
C GLN A 68 6.13 26.76 9.77
N PHE A 69 5.74 26.47 11.02
CA PHE A 69 6.25 25.31 11.75
C PHE A 69 5.85 23.99 11.09
N VAL A 70 4.60 23.87 10.65
CA VAL A 70 4.12 22.69 9.90
C VAL A 70 4.87 22.54 8.58
N GLN A 71 5.16 23.62 7.87
CA GLN A 71 5.97 23.56 6.64
C GLN A 71 7.38 23.01 6.92
N VAL A 72 8.04 23.46 7.97
CA VAL A 72 9.36 22.95 8.37
C VAL A 72 9.30 21.45 8.69
N ILE A 73 8.26 21.02 9.43
CA ILE A 73 8.05 19.60 9.74
C ILE A 73 7.83 18.78 8.46
N MET A 74 6.98 19.26 7.56
CA MET A 74 6.68 18.56 6.30
C MET A 74 7.91 18.50 5.39
N GLU A 75 8.72 19.55 5.33
CA GLU A 75 9.98 19.55 4.58
C GLU A 75 10.99 18.56 5.18
N ALA A 76 11.12 18.54 6.51
CA ALA A 76 11.94 17.57 7.22
C ALA A 76 11.46 16.13 6.95
N TRP A 77 10.14 15.91 6.96
CA TRP A 77 9.52 14.63 6.64
C TRP A 77 9.87 14.14 5.23
N VAL A 78 9.70 15.01 4.22
CA VAL A 78 10.03 14.70 2.82
C VAL A 78 11.51 14.39 2.65
N LYS A 79 12.39 15.01 3.44
CA LYS A 79 13.83 14.73 3.48
C LYS A 79 14.19 13.47 4.27
N GLY A 80 13.20 12.75 4.80
CA GLY A 80 13.41 11.53 5.58
C GLY A 80 13.89 11.83 7.00
N VAL A 81 13.38 12.88 7.65
CA VAL A 81 13.60 13.14 9.07
C VAL A 81 12.27 12.91 9.80
N ASN A 82 12.27 12.01 10.80
CA ASN A 82 11.07 11.74 11.58
C ASN A 82 10.91 12.80 12.70
N PRO A 83 9.86 13.66 12.64
CA PRO A 83 9.64 14.77 13.57
C PRO A 83 9.11 14.34 14.94
N LYS A 84 8.65 13.08 15.09
CA LYS A 84 8.14 12.56 16.38
C LYS A 84 9.22 11.98 17.26
N GLY A 85 10.38 11.61 16.73
CA GLY A 85 11.37 10.86 17.49
C GLY A 85 12.37 11.73 18.24
N ASN A 86 12.92 11.15 19.30
CA ASN A 86 14.10 11.67 19.98
C ASN A 86 15.32 11.61 19.03
N SER A 87 16.36 12.41 19.27
CA SER A 87 17.57 12.55 18.43
C SER A 87 18.34 11.25 18.11
N THR A 88 17.90 10.13 18.66
CA THR A 88 18.43 8.77 18.50
C THR A 88 17.72 7.94 17.43
N ASN A 89 16.88 8.53 16.58
CA ASN A 89 16.28 7.79 15.47
C ASN A 89 17.37 7.23 14.54
N PRO A 90 17.26 5.95 14.11
CA PRO A 90 18.18 5.39 13.12
C PRO A 90 18.12 6.21 11.83
N SER A 91 19.29 6.40 11.20
CA SER A 91 19.37 7.09 9.90
C SER A 91 18.57 6.32 8.86
N ASN A 92 17.73 7.03 8.10
CA ASN A 92 17.03 6.46 6.94
C ASN A 92 17.97 6.08 5.78
N TRP A 93 19.25 6.46 5.88
CA TRP A 93 20.32 6.09 4.96
C TRP A 93 21.39 5.23 5.66
N ASP A 94 20.97 4.22 6.43
CA ASP A 94 21.87 3.14 6.83
C ASP A 94 22.11 2.18 5.65
N PHE A 95 23.06 1.26 5.78
CA PHE A 95 23.40 0.34 4.68
C PHE A 95 22.21 -0.53 4.26
N GLY A 96 21.40 -1.00 5.22
CA GLY A 96 20.23 -1.83 4.94
C GLY A 96 19.18 -1.07 4.13
N SER A 97 18.79 0.12 4.58
CA SER A 97 17.82 0.96 3.87
C SER A 97 18.34 1.45 2.51
N SER A 98 19.65 1.72 2.41
CA SER A 98 20.30 2.10 1.15
C SER A 98 20.33 0.96 0.13
N PHE A 99 20.63 -0.27 0.57
CA PHE A 99 20.57 -1.46 -0.28
C PHE A 99 19.14 -1.73 -0.77
N PHE A 100 18.16 -1.60 0.12
CA PHE A 100 16.76 -1.73 -0.23
C PHE A 100 16.33 -0.67 -1.25
N PHE A 101 16.67 0.60 -1.03
CA PHE A 101 16.43 1.68 -1.99
C PHE A 101 17.03 1.35 -3.37
N ALA A 102 18.30 0.95 -3.41
CA ALA A 102 18.99 0.56 -4.64
C ALA A 102 18.24 -0.58 -5.37
N GLY A 103 17.81 -1.61 -4.63
CA GLY A 103 16.97 -2.68 -5.16
C GLY A 103 15.65 -2.18 -5.75
N THR A 104 14.96 -1.25 -5.10
CA THR A 104 13.67 -0.70 -5.59
C THR A 104 13.83 0.18 -6.83
N VAL A 105 14.97 0.84 -7.00
CA VAL A 105 15.31 1.61 -8.22
C VAL A 105 15.52 0.64 -9.39
N VAL A 106 16.34 -0.40 -9.18
CA VAL A 106 16.68 -1.40 -10.21
C VAL A 106 15.49 -2.26 -10.63
N THR A 107 14.62 -2.60 -9.69
CA THR A 107 13.38 -3.37 -9.94
C THR A 107 12.22 -2.51 -10.44
N THR A 108 12.41 -1.19 -10.56
CA THR A 108 11.37 -0.22 -10.96
C THR A 108 10.12 -0.21 -10.07
N ILE A 109 10.23 -0.71 -8.84
CA ILE A 109 9.12 -0.71 -7.87
C ILE A 109 8.87 0.70 -7.34
N GLY A 110 9.95 1.39 -6.94
CA GLY A 110 9.94 2.80 -6.52
C GLY A 110 8.85 3.20 -5.51
N TYR A 111 8.99 2.84 -4.23
CA TYR A 111 7.97 3.15 -3.21
C TYR A 111 7.69 4.65 -2.99
N GLY A 112 8.67 5.51 -3.28
CA GLY A 112 8.54 6.97 -3.27
C GLY A 112 8.60 7.63 -1.88
N ASN A 113 9.02 6.89 -0.86
CA ASN A 113 9.13 7.36 0.52
C ASN A 113 10.56 7.76 0.92
N LEU A 114 11.57 7.24 0.22
CA LEU A 114 12.97 7.63 0.35
C LEU A 114 13.48 8.06 -1.03
N ALA A 115 14.08 9.24 -1.12
CA ALA A 115 14.66 9.77 -2.34
C ALA A 115 15.93 10.58 -2.05
N PRO A 116 16.95 10.53 -2.91
CA PRO A 116 18.16 11.30 -2.72
C PRO A 116 17.84 12.80 -2.79
N SER A 117 18.13 13.51 -1.70
CA SER A 117 17.91 14.96 -1.60
C SER A 117 19.08 15.78 -2.14
N THR A 118 20.22 15.15 -2.43
CA THR A 118 21.42 15.83 -2.95
C THR A 118 21.46 15.79 -4.47
N GLU A 119 21.90 16.88 -5.10
CA GLU A 119 22.09 16.96 -6.56
C GLU A 119 22.95 15.79 -7.08
N ALA A 120 24.07 15.51 -6.40
CA ALA A 120 24.95 14.40 -6.74
C ALA A 120 24.24 13.02 -6.62
N GLY A 121 23.43 12.83 -5.59
CA GLY A 121 22.66 11.60 -5.39
C GLY A 121 21.56 11.39 -6.43
N GLN A 122 20.90 12.48 -6.86
CA GLN A 122 19.91 12.43 -7.94
C GLN A 122 20.55 12.09 -9.28
N VAL A 123 21.66 12.75 -9.63
CA VAL A 123 22.42 12.45 -10.85
C VAL A 123 22.92 11.02 -10.83
N PHE A 124 23.49 10.56 -9.71
CA PHE A 124 23.90 9.16 -9.54
C PHE A 124 22.72 8.20 -9.73
N CYS A 125 21.57 8.49 -9.13
CA CYS A 125 20.37 7.66 -9.25
C CYS A 125 19.92 7.49 -10.71
N VAL A 126 19.98 8.55 -11.51
CA VAL A 126 19.64 8.49 -12.95
C VAL A 126 20.58 7.53 -13.69
N PHE A 127 21.90 7.69 -13.54
CA PHE A 127 22.85 6.78 -14.19
C PHE A 127 22.77 5.35 -13.66
N TYR A 128 22.55 5.19 -12.36
CA TYR A 128 22.35 3.90 -11.72
C TYR A 128 21.12 3.17 -12.27
N ALA A 129 20.00 3.87 -12.44
CA ALA A 129 18.79 3.31 -13.03
C ALA A 129 18.99 2.92 -14.50
N LEU A 130 19.68 3.75 -15.30
CA LEU A 130 19.94 3.48 -16.71
C LEU A 130 20.70 2.17 -16.94
N VAL A 131 21.65 1.82 -16.07
CA VAL A 131 22.42 0.57 -16.17
C VAL A 131 21.74 -0.57 -15.42
N GLY A 132 21.17 -0.27 -14.25
CA GLY A 132 20.56 -1.24 -13.37
C GLY A 132 19.30 -1.89 -13.93
N ILE A 133 18.41 -1.12 -14.57
CA ILE A 133 17.15 -1.65 -15.11
C ILE A 133 17.41 -2.70 -16.21
N PRO A 134 18.25 -2.44 -17.24
CA PRO A 134 18.59 -3.47 -18.24
C PRO A 134 19.26 -4.70 -17.63
N LEU A 135 20.17 -4.52 -16.67
CA LEU A 135 20.85 -5.62 -15.98
C LEU A 135 19.83 -6.49 -15.24
N ASN A 136 18.89 -5.88 -14.52
CA ASN A 136 17.82 -6.60 -13.84
C ASN A 136 16.92 -7.36 -14.80
N VAL A 137 16.61 -6.80 -15.97
CA VAL A 137 15.85 -7.51 -17.01
C VAL A 137 16.60 -8.76 -17.50
N VAL A 138 17.91 -8.66 -17.74
CA VAL A 138 18.74 -9.81 -18.14
C VAL A 138 18.82 -10.86 -17.03
N PHE A 139 18.98 -10.42 -15.78
CA PHE A 139 18.98 -11.28 -14.61
C PHE A 139 17.64 -12.02 -14.44
N LEU A 140 16.52 -11.30 -14.51
CA LEU A 140 15.18 -11.89 -14.47
C LEU A 140 14.92 -12.84 -15.63
N ASN A 141 15.46 -12.57 -16.82
CA ASN A 141 15.39 -13.49 -17.95
C ASN A 141 16.15 -14.80 -17.66
N HIS A 142 17.38 -14.71 -17.12
CA HIS A 142 18.13 -15.90 -16.72
C HIS A 142 17.41 -16.70 -15.63
N LEU A 143 16.91 -16.04 -14.59
CA LEU A 143 16.07 -16.68 -13.56
C LEU A 143 14.83 -17.35 -14.18
N GLY A 144 14.17 -16.67 -15.12
CA GLY A 144 13.02 -17.20 -15.86
C GLY A 144 13.37 -18.44 -16.68
N THR A 145 14.54 -18.46 -17.34
CA THR A 145 15.01 -19.65 -18.08
C THR A 145 15.40 -20.80 -17.16
N GLY A 146 16.04 -20.52 -16.02
CA GLY A 146 16.35 -21.52 -15.00
C GLY A 146 15.09 -22.14 -14.41
N LEU A 147 14.10 -21.30 -14.08
CA LEU A 147 12.78 -21.76 -13.62
C LEU A 147 12.11 -22.63 -14.69
N ARG A 148 12.09 -22.19 -15.95
CA ARG A 148 11.56 -22.99 -17.07
C ARG A 148 12.30 -24.32 -17.22
N ALA A 149 13.62 -24.34 -17.10
CA ALA A 149 14.41 -25.57 -17.16
C ALA A 149 14.02 -26.53 -16.03
N HIS A 150 13.87 -26.04 -14.80
CA HIS A 150 13.38 -26.84 -13.67
C HIS A 150 11.95 -27.37 -13.90
N LEU A 151 11.04 -26.55 -14.44
CA LEU A 151 9.68 -26.95 -14.76
C LEU A 151 9.66 -28.04 -15.85
N THR A 152 10.43 -27.87 -16.93
CA THR A 152 10.53 -28.89 -17.99
C THR A 152 11.22 -30.16 -17.53
N MET A 153 12.15 -30.07 -16.58
CA MET A 153 12.75 -31.25 -15.95
C MET A 153 11.66 -31.99 -15.19
N LEU A 154 10.90 -31.32 -14.30
CA LEU A 154 9.78 -31.90 -13.57
C LEU A 154 8.73 -32.52 -14.50
N GLU A 155 8.36 -31.84 -15.58
CA GLU A 155 7.47 -32.41 -16.62
C GLU A 155 8.04 -33.69 -17.23
N ARG A 156 9.34 -33.73 -17.54
CA ARG A 156 10.01 -34.94 -18.10
C ARG A 156 10.12 -36.09 -17.11
N TRP A 157 10.27 -35.83 -15.82
CA TRP A 157 10.19 -36.87 -14.77
C TRP A 157 8.77 -37.41 -14.62
N GLU A 158 7.76 -36.57 -14.88
CA GLU A 158 6.35 -36.92 -14.78
C GLU A 158 5.89 -37.76 -16.00
N ASP A 159 6.49 -37.59 -17.18
CA ASP A 159 6.15 -38.24 -18.48
C ASP A 159 6.48 -39.75 -18.59
N GLN A 160 6.67 -40.44 -17.46
CA GLN A 160 6.85 -41.90 -17.40
C GLN A 160 5.56 -42.64 -17.85
N PRO A 161 5.60 -43.62 -18.79
CA PRO A 161 4.48 -43.93 -19.69
C PRO A 161 3.37 -44.83 -19.11
N ARG A 162 2.99 -44.67 -17.83
CA ARG A 162 1.95 -45.51 -17.19
C ARG A 162 0.94 -44.77 -16.29
N ARG A 163 1.05 -43.45 -16.13
CA ARG A 163 0.06 -42.61 -15.41
C ARG A 163 -0.82 -41.85 -16.42
N SER A 164 -2.09 -41.62 -16.08
CA SER A 164 -3.00 -40.86 -16.95
C SER A 164 -2.53 -39.40 -17.07
N GLN A 165 -2.53 -38.85 -18.28
CA GLN A 165 -2.09 -37.47 -18.55
C GLN A 165 -2.83 -36.40 -17.72
N LEU A 166 -4.06 -36.72 -17.28
CA LEU A 166 -4.83 -35.89 -16.34
C LEU A 166 -4.17 -35.79 -14.95
N LEU A 167 -3.62 -36.88 -14.40
CA LEU A 167 -2.99 -36.85 -13.08
C LEU A 167 -1.68 -36.04 -13.08
N GLN A 168 -0.96 -36.05 -14.20
CA GLN A 168 0.32 -35.36 -14.37
C GLN A 168 0.14 -33.85 -14.50
N THR A 169 -0.81 -33.41 -15.35
CA THR A 169 -1.17 -31.99 -15.49
C THR A 169 -1.74 -31.41 -14.20
N LEU A 170 -2.56 -32.18 -13.47
CA LEU A 170 -3.03 -31.79 -12.15
C LEU A 170 -1.89 -31.70 -11.11
N GLY A 171 -0.90 -32.60 -11.16
CA GLY A 171 0.27 -32.56 -10.28
C GLY A 171 1.14 -31.32 -10.48
N LEU A 172 1.45 -30.96 -11.73
CA LEU A 172 2.20 -29.75 -12.06
C LEU A 172 1.42 -28.48 -11.68
N ALA A 173 0.12 -28.45 -11.98
CA ALA A 173 -0.75 -27.33 -11.61
C ALA A 173 -0.82 -27.15 -10.10
N LEU A 174 -0.92 -28.24 -9.33
CA LEU A 174 -0.90 -28.22 -7.87
C LEU A 174 0.43 -27.72 -7.32
N PHE A 175 1.56 -28.16 -7.87
CA PHE A 175 2.89 -27.71 -7.44
C PHE A 175 3.09 -26.20 -7.71
N LEU A 176 2.70 -25.72 -8.89
CA LEU A 176 2.75 -24.30 -9.24
C LEU A 176 1.80 -23.46 -8.38
N ALA A 177 0.57 -23.95 -8.15
CA ALA A 177 -0.40 -23.29 -7.28
C ALA A 177 0.11 -23.23 -5.83
N LEU A 178 0.67 -24.32 -5.31
CA LEU A 178 1.23 -24.38 -3.97
C LEU A 178 2.45 -23.46 -3.82
N GLY A 179 3.36 -23.43 -4.80
CA GLY A 179 4.51 -22.53 -4.82
C GLY A 179 4.10 -21.06 -4.85
N THR A 180 3.12 -20.72 -5.69
CA THR A 180 2.55 -19.37 -5.76
C THR A 180 1.87 -18.99 -4.44
N LEU A 181 1.09 -19.91 -3.87
CA LEU A 181 0.42 -19.72 -2.58
C LEU A 181 1.44 -19.53 -1.45
N LEU A 182 2.55 -20.28 -1.45
CA LEU A 182 3.61 -20.14 -0.46
C LEU A 182 4.31 -18.78 -0.57
N ILE A 183 4.64 -18.33 -1.78
CA ILE A 183 5.25 -17.01 -2.01
C ILE A 183 4.29 -15.87 -1.62
N LEU A 184 2.97 -16.08 -1.74
CA LEU A 184 1.97 -15.08 -1.37
C LEU A 184 1.60 -15.11 0.13
N ILE A 185 1.62 -16.27 0.80
CA ILE A 185 1.22 -16.40 2.21
C ILE A 185 2.40 -16.16 3.16
N LEU A 186 3.60 -16.63 2.82
CA LEU A 186 4.74 -16.62 3.71
C LEU A 186 5.18 -15.19 4.08
N PRO A 187 5.33 -14.23 3.15
CA PRO A 187 5.69 -12.87 3.53
C PRO A 187 4.63 -12.22 4.44
N PRO A 188 3.31 -12.21 4.11
CA PRO A 188 2.29 -11.67 5.00
C PRO A 188 2.25 -12.31 6.39
N MET A 189 2.50 -13.62 6.50
CA MET A 189 2.56 -14.30 7.80
C MET A 189 3.75 -13.84 8.65
N ILE A 190 4.93 -13.71 8.04
CA ILE A 190 6.11 -13.15 8.71
C ILE A 190 5.82 -11.71 9.16
N PHE A 191 5.27 -10.88 8.28
CA PHE A 191 4.90 -9.50 8.62
C PHE A 191 3.87 -9.42 9.74
N SER A 192 2.84 -10.27 9.70
CA SER A 192 1.82 -10.32 10.75
C SER A 192 2.39 -10.68 12.12
N HIS A 193 3.39 -11.55 12.17
CA HIS A 193 4.03 -11.96 13.42
C HIS A 193 5.01 -10.90 13.94
N VAL A 194 5.73 -10.22 13.05
CA VAL A 194 6.69 -9.17 13.43
C VAL A 194 5.97 -7.89 13.85
N GLU A 195 4.84 -7.56 13.24
CA GLU A 195 4.14 -6.28 13.45
C GLU A 195 2.80 -6.38 14.20
N GLY A 196 2.35 -7.58 14.55
CA GLY A 196 1.11 -7.78 15.32
C GLY A 196 -0.17 -7.37 14.57
N TRP A 197 -0.22 -7.60 13.25
CA TRP A 197 -1.37 -7.19 12.42
C TRP A 197 -2.63 -8.03 12.66
N SER A 198 -3.81 -7.43 12.45
CA SER A 198 -5.11 -8.12 12.52
C SER A 198 -5.45 -8.87 11.21
N SER A 199 -6.31 -9.90 11.29
CA SER A 199 -6.64 -10.78 10.15
C SER A 199 -7.21 -10.05 8.92
N ALA A 200 -7.92 -8.95 9.11
CA ALA A 200 -8.44 -8.12 8.02
C ALA A 200 -7.32 -7.38 7.26
N ARG A 201 -6.24 -6.98 7.96
CA ARG A 201 -5.07 -6.34 7.34
C ARG A 201 -4.24 -7.36 6.54
N LEU A 202 -4.16 -8.60 7.03
CA LEU A 202 -3.53 -9.71 6.30
C LEU A 202 -4.24 -9.99 4.97
N LEU A 203 -5.58 -10.05 4.98
CA LEU A 203 -6.42 -10.26 3.78
C LEU A 203 -6.25 -9.15 2.73
N LEU A 204 -6.17 -7.89 3.17
CA LEU A 204 -5.91 -6.74 2.27
C LEU A 204 -4.52 -6.81 1.61
N CYS A 205 -3.50 -7.31 2.31
CA CYS A 205 -2.17 -7.51 1.72
C CYS A 205 -2.13 -8.67 0.71
N LEU A 206 -2.94 -9.71 0.90
CA LEU A 206 -3.04 -10.85 -0.02
C LEU A 206 -3.77 -10.52 -1.32
N HIS A 207 -4.78 -9.64 -1.28
CA HIS A 207 -5.57 -9.28 -2.46
C HIS A 207 -4.94 -8.20 -3.34
N HIS A 208 -4.02 -7.39 -2.78
CA HIS A 208 -3.37 -6.30 -3.51
C HIS A 208 -1.85 -6.35 -3.34
N PRO A 209 -1.17 -7.29 -4.01
CA PRO A 209 0.28 -7.36 -3.94
C PRO A 209 0.88 -6.09 -4.58
N GLN A 210 1.73 -5.40 -3.82
CA GLN A 210 2.93 -4.68 -4.25
C GLN A 210 3.07 -3.15 -4.12
N HIS A 211 2.06 -2.27 -4.15
CA HIS A 211 2.43 -0.83 -4.29
C HIS A 211 2.05 0.11 -3.15
N HIS A 212 0.96 -0.10 -2.40
CA HIS A 212 0.48 0.92 -1.46
C HIS A 212 0.90 0.69 0.01
N ARG A 213 1.25 -0.54 0.42
CA ARG A 213 1.40 -0.93 1.85
C ARG A 213 2.82 -1.27 2.30
N LEU A 214 3.74 -1.52 1.38
CA LEU A 214 5.18 -1.57 1.67
C LEU A 214 5.75 -0.16 1.92
N ARG A 215 5.06 0.89 1.43
CA ARG A 215 5.37 2.30 1.68
C ARG A 215 5.34 2.64 3.18
N ASP A 216 4.31 2.17 3.89
CA ASP A 216 4.12 2.44 5.32
C ASP A 216 5.10 1.66 6.22
N TYR A 217 5.66 0.56 5.70
CA TYR A 217 6.65 -0.27 6.42
C TYR A 217 8.04 0.34 6.40
N VAL A 218 8.48 0.81 5.23
CA VAL A 218 9.84 1.36 5.03
C VAL A 218 10.03 2.69 5.77
N THR A 219 8.96 3.39 6.14
CA THR A 219 9.03 4.62 6.96
C THR A 219 9.24 4.37 8.46
N GLY A 220 9.17 3.11 8.93
CA GLY A 220 9.25 2.82 10.38
C GLY A 220 8.15 3.52 11.19
N GLU A 221 7.11 4.03 10.53
CA GLU A 221 5.95 4.61 11.19
C GLU A 221 5.17 3.46 11.83
N ARG A 222 5.33 3.30 13.16
CA ARG A 222 4.18 2.87 13.94
C ARG A 222 3.09 3.88 13.61
N GLN A 223 2.12 3.48 12.78
CA GLN A 223 0.84 4.19 12.76
C GLN A 223 0.50 4.43 14.23
N PRO A 224 0.27 5.68 14.67
CA PRO A 224 -0.36 5.86 15.97
C PRO A 224 -1.60 4.99 15.89
N GLN A 225 -1.72 4.03 16.82
CA GLN A 225 -2.97 3.33 16.96
C GLN A 225 -4.00 4.44 17.16
N ILE A 226 -4.79 4.70 16.12
CA ILE A 226 -6.09 5.30 16.33
C ILE A 226 -6.90 4.16 16.94
N THR A 227 -6.60 3.83 18.20
CA THR A 227 -7.52 3.16 19.09
C THR A 227 -8.80 3.97 19.02
N GLY A 228 -9.91 3.31 18.71
CA GLY A 228 -11.21 3.95 18.60
C GLY A 228 -11.42 4.89 19.79
N TRP A 229 -11.64 6.17 19.50
CA TRP A 229 -11.94 7.14 20.53
C TRP A 229 -13.41 7.01 20.90
N GLY A 230 -13.69 6.14 21.87
CA GLY A 230 -14.73 6.41 22.86
C GLY A 230 -14.29 7.56 23.77
N PRO A 231 -15.23 8.27 24.42
CA PRO A 231 -14.91 9.43 25.27
C PRO A 231 -14.05 9.04 26.49
N PRO A 232 -13.25 9.97 27.04
CA PRO A 232 -12.21 9.66 28.01
C PRO A 232 -12.81 9.50 29.41
N GLY A 233 -12.37 8.48 30.16
CA GLY A 233 -12.72 8.35 31.57
C GLY A 233 -12.06 7.19 32.30
N PHE A 234 -11.07 7.54 33.13
CA PHE A 234 -10.57 6.84 34.32
C PHE A 234 -9.81 5.52 34.18
N GLY A 235 -8.64 5.51 34.83
CA GLY A 235 -7.68 4.42 34.83
C GLY A 235 -7.93 3.33 35.86
N GLY A 236 -7.10 2.29 35.78
CA GLY A 236 -7.07 1.16 36.70
C GLY A 236 -6.62 -0.09 35.96
N GLY A 237 -5.47 -0.66 36.36
CA GLY A 237 -4.95 -1.89 35.78
C GLY A 237 -5.77 -3.14 36.14
N GLY A 238 -5.46 -4.25 35.45
CA GLY A 238 -5.88 -5.59 35.86
C GLY A 238 -6.49 -6.43 34.74
N ASP A 239 -5.71 -7.44 34.33
CA ASP A 239 -6.06 -8.80 33.94
C ASP A 239 -7.09 -9.16 32.85
N ILE A 240 -6.56 -10.02 31.98
CA ILE A 240 -7.10 -11.12 31.17
C ILE A 240 -8.44 -11.69 31.65
N SER A 241 -9.39 -11.83 30.70
CA SER A 241 -10.32 -12.97 30.47
C SER A 241 -11.77 -12.54 30.25
N GLY A 242 -12.43 -13.15 29.25
CA GLY A 242 -13.88 -13.23 29.16
C GLY A 242 -14.53 -12.42 28.03
N GLY A 243 -14.94 -13.13 26.97
CA GLY A 243 -15.74 -12.55 25.90
C GLY A 243 -17.19 -12.27 26.30
N LYS A 244 -17.81 -11.31 25.61
CA LYS A 244 -19.26 -11.27 25.36
C LYS A 244 -19.56 -10.25 24.26
N TRP A 245 -20.01 -10.73 23.12
CA TRP A 245 -20.66 -9.90 22.10
C TRP A 245 -22.08 -9.63 22.57
N VAL A 246 -22.41 -8.36 22.80
CA VAL A 246 -23.79 -7.91 23.06
C VAL A 246 -24.21 -7.05 21.87
N ILE A 247 -25.15 -7.58 21.10
CA ILE A 247 -25.93 -6.87 20.08
C ILE A 247 -26.92 -5.96 20.83
N LEU A 248 -26.97 -4.67 20.51
CA LEU A 248 -28.09 -3.81 20.89
C LEU A 248 -28.51 -2.90 19.74
N GLU A 249 -29.59 -3.35 19.10
CA GLU A 249 -30.87 -2.66 18.86
C GLU A 249 -30.90 -1.12 18.75
N ASP A 250 -31.52 -0.70 17.65
CA ASP A 250 -32.11 0.59 17.29
C ASP A 250 -32.93 1.24 18.42
N GLN A 251 -32.65 2.51 18.74
CA GLN A 251 -33.58 3.41 19.45
C GLN A 251 -33.54 4.81 18.84
N ARG A 252 -34.59 5.05 18.04
CA ARG A 252 -35.05 6.31 17.48
C ARG A 252 -35.57 7.24 18.61
N ALA A 253 -35.35 8.54 18.42
CA ALA A 253 -35.67 9.66 19.33
C ALA A 253 -37.10 9.73 19.89
N PRO A 254 -37.32 10.51 20.97
CA PRO A 254 -38.58 11.20 21.17
C PRO A 254 -38.41 12.70 21.43
N GLY A 255 -39.31 13.51 20.86
CA GLY A 255 -39.43 14.91 21.24
C GLY A 255 -40.42 15.67 20.38
N TYR A 256 -41.73 15.41 20.55
CA TYR A 256 -42.79 16.44 20.45
C TYR A 256 -44.16 15.82 20.81
N SER A 257 -44.79 16.27 21.90
CA SER A 257 -46.25 16.24 22.05
C SER A 257 -46.71 17.38 22.95
N ARG A 258 -47.59 18.20 22.38
CA ARG A 258 -48.39 19.24 23.00
C ARG A 258 -49.48 18.64 23.90
N GLU A 259 -50.08 19.56 24.67
CA GLU A 259 -51.51 19.69 24.97
C GLU A 259 -52.00 19.39 26.40
N THR A 260 -52.23 20.50 27.11
CA THR A 260 -53.48 20.95 27.74
C THR A 260 -54.05 20.27 28.99
N ASN A 261 -54.11 21.13 30.01
CA ASN A 261 -55.31 21.57 30.74
C ASN A 261 -55.73 20.90 32.05
N THR A 262 -55.94 21.83 32.98
CA THR A 262 -57.05 22.00 33.94
C THR A 262 -56.97 21.39 35.33
N LEU A 263 -57.08 22.36 36.27
CA LEU A 263 -57.48 22.38 37.68
C LEU A 263 -56.42 21.99 38.72
#